data_AF-X1RJQ0-F1
#
_entry.id   AF-X1RJQ0-F1
#
_cell.length_a   1.000
_cell.length_b   1.000
_cell.length_c   1.000
_cell.angle_alpha   90.00
_cell.angle_beta   90.00
_cell.angle_gamma   90.00
#
_symmetry.space_group_name_H-M   'P 1'
#
loop_
_entity.id
_entity.type
_entity.pdbx_description
1 polymer ?
#
loop_
_entity_poly.entity_id
_entity_poly.type
_entity_poly.pdbx_seq_one_letter_code
_entity_poly.pdbx_strand_id
1 'polypeptide(L)'
;MNFIIYDISLLILFVIFISIFLYRKKKNLKKEGLLFLYKTSWGIKLINSVGNKYKRTLKTLSYVSIGLGYSLMAGMIYLFGKIVWIYIFNQDVVRAIKIPPIMPLIPYLPQVFKLSFLP
;
A
#
# COMPACT_ATOMS: atom_id res chain seq x y z
N MET A 1 9.59 16.52 -16.97
CA MET A 1 10.67 16.99 -16.07
C MET A 1 10.20 18.02 -15.04
N ASN A 2 9.22 18.90 -15.33
CA ASN A 2 8.73 19.87 -14.34
C ASN A 2 8.05 19.24 -13.11
N PHE A 3 7.18 18.23 -13.27
CA PHE A 3 6.48 17.60 -12.14
C PHE A 3 7.41 16.95 -11.11
N ILE A 4 8.47 16.27 -11.55
CA ILE A 4 9.46 15.65 -10.66
C ILE A 4 10.19 16.70 -9.82
N ILE A 5 10.47 17.88 -10.38
CA ILE A 5 11.12 18.98 -9.65
C ILE A 5 10.18 19.53 -8.57
N TYR A 6 8.88 19.69 -8.87
CA TYR A 6 7.88 20.09 -7.87
C TYR A 6 7.73 19.05 -6.76
N ASP A 7 7.65 17.76 -7.11
CA ASP A 7 7.54 16.68 -6.13
C ASP A 7 8.76 16.64 -5.20
N ILE A 8 9.97 16.70 -5.77
CA ILE A 8 11.22 16.64 -5.00
C ILE A 8 11.38 17.91 -4.13
N SER A 9 11.10 19.09 -4.68
CA SER A 9 11.21 20.33 -3.92
C SER A 9 10.22 20.39 -2.76
N LEU A 10 8.97 19.95 -2.98
CA LEU A 10 7.95 19.90 -1.95
C LEU A 10 8.28 18.84 -0.89
N LEU A 11 8.86 17.70 -1.29
CA LEU A 11 9.37 16.69 -0.37
C LEU A 11 10.49 17.24 0.52
N ILE A 12 11.48 17.93 -0.07
CA ILE A 12 12.59 18.53 0.69
C ILE A 12 12.05 19.56 1.69
N LEU A 13 11.16 20.45 1.23
CA LEU A 13 10.52 21.45 2.08
C LEU A 13 9.75 20.80 3.23
N PHE A 14 8.97 19.76 2.93
CA PHE A 14 8.19 19.02 3.92
C PHE A 14 9.09 18.34 4.96
N VAL A 15 10.16 17.67 4.54
CA VAL A 15 11.11 16.99 5.44
C VAL A 15 11.82 18.00 6.35
N ILE A 16 12.27 19.13 5.81
CA ILE A 16 12.89 20.21 6.59
C ILE A 16 11.89 20.75 7.62
N PHE A 17 10.66 21.05 7.19
CA PHE A 17 9.61 21.55 8.05
C PHE A 17 9.30 20.58 9.20
N ILE A 18 9.08 19.30 8.90
CA ILE A 18 8.81 18.27 9.91
C ILE A 18 10.01 18.10 10.85
N SER A 19 11.23 18.06 10.33
CA SER A 19 12.44 17.92 11.15
C SER A 19 12.60 19.08 12.13
N ILE A 20 12.42 20.32 11.68
CA ILE A 20 12.47 21.52 12.53
C ILE A 20 11.34 21.48 13.57
N PHE A 21 10.12 21.12 13.15
CA PHE A 21 8.96 21.03 14.02
C PHE A 21 9.17 20.02 15.15
N LEU A 22 9.61 18.81 14.80
CA LEU A 22 9.88 17.73 15.75
C LEU A 22 11.04 18.06 16.68
N TYR A 23 12.11 18.68 16.17
CA TYR A 23 13.25 19.10 17.00
C TYR A 23 12.84 20.17 18.02
N ARG A 24 12.12 21.22 17.60
CA ARG A 24 11.66 22.29 18.48
C ARG A 24 10.68 21.81 19.55
N LYS A 25 9.86 20.80 19.23
CA LYS A 25 8.85 20.24 20.14
C LYS A 25 9.19 18.84 20.64
N LYS A 26 10.48 18.48 20.67
CA LYS A 26 10.97 17.16 21.11
C LYS A 26 10.45 16.76 22.49
N LYS A 27 10.19 17.72 23.39
CA LYS A 27 9.60 17.49 24.72
C LYS A 27 8.21 16.80 24.68
N ASN A 28 7.47 16.92 23.58
CA ASN A 28 6.16 16.30 23.37
C ASN A 28 6.24 14.94 22.65
N LEU A 29 7.44 14.52 22.23
CA LEU A 29 7.69 13.18 21.69
C LEU A 29 7.81 12.19 22.85
N LYS A 30 6.91 11.22 22.89
CA LYS A 30 6.98 10.10 23.81
C LYS A 30 7.32 8.84 23.04
N LYS A 31 8.25 8.04 23.58
CA LYS A 31 8.54 6.71 23.04
C LYS A 31 7.52 5.74 23.62
N GLU A 32 6.70 5.14 22.77
CA GLU A 32 5.78 4.06 23.14
C GLU A 32 6.17 2.80 22.36
N GLY A 33 6.84 1.86 23.03
CA GLY A 33 7.41 0.67 22.39
C GLY A 33 8.51 1.01 21.38
N LEU A 34 8.34 0.53 20.15
CA LEU A 34 9.25 0.80 19.01
C LEU A 34 8.98 2.14 18.33
N LEU A 35 7.89 2.83 18.67
CA LEU A 35 7.43 4.02 17.96
C LEU A 35 7.64 5.30 18.77
N PHE A 36 8.00 6.37 18.06
CA PHE A 36 8.00 7.73 18.61
C PHE A 36 6.67 8.41 18.27
N LEU A 37 5.86 8.65 19.29
CA LEU A 37 4.55 9.28 19.15
C LEU A 37 4.61 10.74 19.57
N TYR A 38 4.20 11.61 18.66
CA TYR A 38 4.05 13.04 18.94
C TYR A 38 2.67 13.30 19.53
N LYS A 39 2.59 13.51 20.84
CA LYS A 39 1.31 13.78 21.51
C LYS A 39 0.95 15.26 21.36
N THR A 40 0.17 15.59 20.33
CA THR A 40 -0.51 16.89 20.26
C THR A 40 -1.75 16.88 21.15
N SER A 41 -1.84 17.84 22.07
CA SER A 41 -3.04 18.03 22.90
C SER A 41 -4.28 18.29 22.04
N TRP A 42 -4.12 19.01 20.93
CA TRP A 42 -5.19 19.27 19.97
C TRP A 42 -5.60 18.01 19.18
N GLY A 43 -4.64 17.25 18.65
CA GLY A 43 -4.93 16.03 17.89
C GLY A 43 -5.62 14.97 18.74
N ILE A 44 -5.16 14.76 19.98
CA ILE A 44 -5.81 13.84 20.93
C ILE A 44 -7.25 14.29 21.24
N LYS A 45 -7.48 15.59 21.45
CA LYS A 45 -8.84 16.13 21.66
C LYS A 45 -9.73 15.92 20.44
N LEU A 46 -9.21 16.09 19.23
CA LEU A 46 -9.95 15.87 17.99
C LEU A 46 -10.29 14.39 17.81
N ILE A 47 -9.33 13.48 17.99
CA ILE A 47 -9.55 12.03 17.95
C ILE A 47 -10.62 11.62 18.95
N ASN A 48 -10.54 12.09 20.19
CA ASN A 48 -11.53 11.78 21.21
C ASN A 48 -12.91 12.38 20.87
N SER A 49 -12.96 13.60 20.35
CA SER A 49 -14.22 14.27 20.00
C SER A 49 -14.93 13.58 18.84
N VAL A 50 -14.19 13.27 17.76
CA VAL A 50 -14.70 12.56 16.59
C VAL A 50 -15.03 11.11 16.95
N GLY A 51 -14.13 10.43 17.66
CA GLY A 51 -14.30 9.06 18.10
C GLY A 51 -15.53 8.84 18.98
N ASN A 52 -15.80 9.78 19.90
CA ASN A 52 -16.98 9.72 20.76
C ASN A 52 -18.26 10.14 20.01
N LYS A 53 -18.22 11.23 19.24
CA LYS A 53 -19.40 11.74 18.50
C LYS A 53 -19.90 10.74 17.45
N TYR A 54 -18.98 10.06 16.78
CA TYR A 54 -19.25 9.18 15.64
C TYR A 54 -18.99 7.71 15.94
N LYS A 55 -19.03 7.30 17.21
CA LYS A 55 -18.72 5.93 17.64
C LYS A 55 -19.52 4.87 16.87
N ARG A 56 -20.80 5.13 16.60
CA ARG A 56 -21.68 4.22 15.85
C ARG A 56 -21.29 4.14 14.37
N THR A 57 -21.04 5.27 13.71
CA THR A 57 -20.67 5.28 12.28
C THR A 57 -19.28 4.69 12.08
N LEU A 58 -18.32 4.96 12.98
CA LEU A 58 -16.99 4.32 12.95
C LEU A 58 -17.08 2.81 13.15
N LYS A 59 -17.97 2.33 14.04
CA LYS A 59 -18.19 0.90 14.23
C LYS A 59 -18.79 0.25 12.98
N THR A 60 -19.78 0.87 12.35
CA THR A 60 -20.35 0.38 11.10
C THR A 60 -19.32 0.39 9.96
N LEU A 61 -18.56 1.46 9.82
CA LEU A 61 -17.52 1.58 8.80
C LEU A 61 -16.41 0.55 8.99
N SER A 62 -16.08 0.20 10.24
CA SER A 62 -15.16 -0.88 10.55
C SER A 62 -15.66 -2.22 10.02
N TYR A 63 -16.92 -2.59 10.27
CA TYR A 63 -17.50 -3.83 9.71
C TYR A 63 -17.55 -3.81 8.19
N VAL A 64 -17.90 -2.68 7.58
CA VAL A 64 -17.88 -2.52 6.12
C VAL A 64 -16.46 -2.71 5.58
N SER A 65 -15.45 -2.09 6.20
CA SER A 65 -14.05 -2.21 5.78
C SER A 65 -13.53 -3.65 5.92
N ILE A 66 -13.89 -4.33 7.01
CA ILE A 66 -13.51 -5.73 7.24
C ILE A 66 -14.18 -6.63 6.19
N GLY A 67 -15.49 -6.48 5.99
CA GLY A 67 -16.24 -7.26 5.00
C GLY A 67 -15.73 -7.04 3.57
N LEU A 68 -15.45 -5.79 3.21
CA LEU A 68 -14.89 -5.44 1.91
C LEU A 68 -13.48 -6.01 1.74
N GLY A 69 -12.64 -5.97 2.78
CA GLY A 69 -11.32 -6.59 2.78
C GLY A 69 -11.37 -8.09 2.51
N TYR A 70 -12.25 -8.81 3.21
CA TYR A 70 -12.44 -10.25 2.97
C TYR A 70 -13.03 -10.55 1.59
N SER A 71 -13.97 -9.74 1.11
CA SER A 71 -14.56 -9.88 -0.22
C SER A 71 -13.52 -9.70 -1.33
N LEU A 72 -12.67 -8.67 -1.21
CA LEU A 72 -11.56 -8.44 -2.14
C LEU A 72 -10.52 -9.56 -2.10
N MET A 73 -10.21 -10.08 -0.91
CA MET A 73 -9.31 -11.23 -0.77
C MET A 73 -9.87 -12.48 -1.46
N ALA A 74 -11.15 -12.78 -1.28
CA ALA A 74 -11.81 -13.87 -2.00
C ALA A 74 -11.79 -13.64 -3.52
N GLY A 75 -12.02 -12.41 -3.96
CA GLY A 75 -11.88 -12.02 -5.38
C GLY A 75 -10.49 -12.28 -5.93
N MET A 76 -9.43 -11.90 -5.20
CA MET A 76 -8.05 -12.17 -5.59
C MET A 76 -7.76 -13.66 -5.71
N ILE A 77 -8.22 -14.47 -4.75
CA ILE A 77 -8.06 -15.93 -4.78
C ILE A 77 -8.79 -16.54 -5.98
N TYR A 78 -10.01 -16.06 -6.26
CA TYR A 78 -10.79 -16.52 -7.41
C TYR A 78 -10.09 -16.17 -8.75
N LEU A 79 -9.65 -14.93 -8.91
CA LEU A 79 -8.94 -14.49 -10.11
C LEU A 79 -7.64 -15.27 -10.30
N PHE A 80 -6.89 -15.50 -9.21
CA PHE A 80 -5.69 -16.31 -9.24
C PHE A 80 -5.99 -17.75 -9.68
N GLY A 81 -7.00 -18.40 -9.08
CA GLY A 81 -7.43 -19.73 -9.49
C GLY A 81 -7.89 -19.80 -10.95
N LYS A 82 -8.59 -18.76 -11.43
CA LYS A 82 -8.98 -18.63 -12.83
C LYS A 82 -7.78 -18.56 -13.77
N ILE A 83 -6.74 -17.81 -13.40
CA ILE A 83 -5.50 -17.75 -14.21
C ILE A 83 -4.85 -19.12 -14.28
N VAL A 84 -4.72 -19.83 -13.14
CA VAL A 84 -4.17 -21.20 -13.10
C VAL A 84 -5.00 -22.15 -13.98
N TRP A 85 -6.33 -22.07 -13.91
CA TRP A 85 -7.23 -22.88 -14.72
C TRP A 85 -7.04 -22.63 -16.22
N ILE A 86 -7.02 -21.37 -16.65
CA ILE A 86 -6.80 -20.99 -18.06
C ILE A 86 -5.44 -21.52 -18.53
N TYR A 87 -4.41 -21.43 -17.69
CA TYR A 87 -3.08 -21.88 -18.02
C TYR A 87 -3.00 -23.40 -18.28
N ILE A 88 -3.69 -24.19 -17.47
CA ILE A 88 -3.68 -25.66 -17.57
C ILE A 88 -4.56 -26.13 -18.73
N PHE A 89 -5.77 -25.58 -18.87
CA PHE A 89 -6.81 -26.14 -19.74
C PHE A 89 -6.97 -25.43 -21.09
N ASN A 90 -6.42 -24.22 -21.28
CA ASN A 90 -6.57 -23.43 -22.51
C ASN A 90 -5.21 -22.99 -23.05
N GLN A 91 -4.37 -23.95 -23.44
CA GLN A 91 -3.03 -23.68 -23.94
C GLN A 91 -2.99 -22.79 -25.19
N ASP A 92 -4.02 -22.82 -26.02
CA ASP A 92 -4.11 -21.98 -27.23
C ASP A 92 -4.20 -20.49 -26.89
N VAL A 93 -4.95 -20.14 -25.85
CA VAL A 93 -5.11 -18.75 -25.37
C VAL A 93 -3.80 -18.24 -24.76
N VAL A 94 -3.11 -19.09 -24.00
CA VAL A 94 -1.82 -18.77 -23.36
C VAL A 94 -0.71 -18.57 -24.39
N ARG A 95 -0.74 -19.28 -25.51
CA ARG A 95 0.24 -19.12 -26.60
C ARG A 95 -0.06 -17.90 -27.47
N ALA A 96 -1.33 -17.57 -27.66
CA ALA A 96 -1.76 -16.40 -28.43
C ALA A 96 -1.44 -15.08 -27.70
N ILE A 97 -1.62 -15.05 -26.38
CA ILE A 97 -1.27 -13.90 -25.54
C ILE A 97 0.01 -14.26 -24.79
N LYS A 98 1.17 -13.80 -25.29
CA LYS A 98 2.54 -14.03 -24.74
C LYS A 98 2.71 -13.49 -23.31
N ILE A 99 1.94 -13.98 -22.35
CA ILE A 99 1.96 -13.56 -20.96
C ILE A 99 2.85 -14.57 -20.23
N PRO A 100 4.03 -14.16 -19.73
CA PRO A 100 4.86 -15.05 -18.93
C PRO A 100 4.08 -15.47 -17.66
N PRO A 101 4.18 -16.74 -17.25
CA PRO A 101 3.38 -17.29 -16.16
C PRO A 101 3.73 -16.63 -14.83
N ILE A 102 2.95 -15.61 -14.42
CA ILE A 102 2.93 -14.89 -13.12
C ILE A 102 4.28 -14.92 -12.38
N MET A 103 5.34 -14.65 -13.11
CA MET A 103 6.64 -14.54 -12.49
C MET A 103 6.64 -13.15 -11.87
N PRO A 104 7.09 -12.96 -10.61
CA PRO A 104 7.42 -11.62 -10.16
C PRO A 104 8.28 -11.01 -11.27
N LEU A 105 7.94 -9.79 -11.70
CA LEU A 105 8.70 -9.02 -12.69
C LEU A 105 10.08 -8.75 -12.09
N ILE A 106 10.93 -9.77 -12.05
CA ILE A 106 12.35 -9.70 -11.75
C ILE A 106 12.95 -9.32 -13.11
N PRO A 107 13.37 -8.07 -13.29
CA PRO A 107 13.72 -7.53 -14.62
C PRO A 107 14.83 -8.32 -15.34
N TYR A 108 15.61 -9.11 -14.60
CA TYR A 108 16.80 -9.79 -15.09
C TYR A 108 16.63 -11.29 -15.31
N LEU A 109 15.47 -11.88 -15.01
CA LEU A 109 15.29 -13.32 -15.07
C LEU A 109 15.54 -13.93 -16.47
N PRO A 110 15.12 -13.29 -17.60
CA PRO A 110 15.46 -13.78 -18.93
C PRO A 110 16.98 -13.81 -19.19
N GLN A 111 17.71 -12.83 -18.65
CA GLN A 111 19.16 -12.69 -18.80
C GLN A 111 19.92 -13.69 -17.93
N VAL A 112 19.44 -13.96 -16.72
CA VAL A 112 20.04 -14.93 -15.79
C VAL A 112 19.88 -16.36 -16.28
N PHE A 113 18.72 -16.71 -16.86
CA PHE A 113 18.41 -18.08 -17.28
C PHE A 113 18.60 -18.36 -18.78
N LYS A 114 19.02 -17.34 -19.57
CA LYS A 114 19.26 -17.44 -21.03
C LYS A 114 18.13 -18.17 -21.78
N LEU A 115 16.88 -17.92 -21.38
CA LEU A 115 15.72 -18.62 -21.94
C LEU A 115 15.41 -18.00 -23.32
N SER A 116 15.69 -18.73 -24.40
CA SER A 116 15.51 -18.30 -25.79
C SER A 116 14.07 -18.45 -26.32
N PHE A 117 13.13 -18.83 -25.45
CA PHE A 117 11.75 -19.18 -25.80
C PHE A 117 10.72 -18.10 -25.43
N LEU A 118 11.17 -17.01 -24.80
CA LEU A 118 10.36 -15.80 -24.62
C LEU A 118 10.84 -14.75 -25.64
N PRO A 119 9.93 -14.09 -26.37
CA PRO A 119 10.26 -12.96 -27.23
C PRO A 119 10.63 -11.72 -26.43
#